data_AF-A0A0P7UY96-F1
#
_entry.id   AF-A0A0P7UY96-F1
#
_cell.length_a   1.000
_cell.length_b   1.000
_cell.length_c   1.000
_cell.angle_alpha   90.00
_cell.angle_beta   90.00
_cell.angle_gamma   90.00
#
_symmetry.space_group_name_H-M   'P 1'
#
loop_
_entity.id
_entity.type
_entity.pdbx_description
1 polymer ?
#
loop_
_entity_poly.entity_id
_entity_poly.type
_entity_poly.pdbx_seq_one_letter_code
_entity_poly.pdbx_strand_id
1 'polypeptide(L)'
;ALNETAALAHARVANEDALAATRTRERAHGTDESTSHGRAVGCCTSSSPGEPKQFAGMASSGDIQVKELDKRASGQAFEVLLSPGGTDPKAEFPLSTPKKKDVSLEEIQRKLDAAEERRKSHEAEVLKHLAEKREHEKEVQQKALEESSNFSKMAEEKLNQKMEANKENRSARMAALNEKFKEKDKKLEEVRKNKETKEGEEN
;
A
#
# COMPACT_ATOMS: atom_id res chain seq x y z
N ALA A 1 -25.57 -0.33 30.34
CA ALA A 1 -26.12 0.75 29.52
C ALA A 1 -25.24 2.01 29.58
N LEU A 2 -25.21 2.78 30.68
CA LEU A 2 -24.48 4.07 30.74
C LEU A 2 -22.94 3.95 30.62
N ASN A 3 -22.36 2.85 31.10
CA ASN A 3 -20.90 2.67 31.06
C ASN A 3 -20.38 2.21 29.68
N GLU A 4 -21.25 1.59 28.88
CA GLU A 4 -20.89 0.99 27.59
C GLU A 4 -20.91 2.05 26.48
N THR A 5 -21.88 2.97 26.53
CA THR A 5 -21.92 4.16 25.68
C THR A 5 -20.78 5.12 25.98
N ALA A 6 -20.37 5.26 27.24
CA ALA A 6 -19.22 6.08 27.62
C ALA A 6 -17.90 5.49 27.09
N ALA A 7 -17.72 4.16 27.17
CA ALA A 7 -16.52 3.49 26.64
C ALA A 7 -16.42 3.61 25.10
N LEU A 8 -17.55 3.46 24.39
CA LEU A 8 -17.61 3.65 22.93
C LEU A 8 -17.34 5.10 22.51
N ALA A 9 -17.78 6.09 23.31
CA ALA A 9 -17.49 7.49 23.04
C ALA A 9 -16.00 7.82 23.21
N HIS A 10 -15.37 7.33 24.28
CA HIS A 10 -13.92 7.50 24.49
C HIS A 10 -13.08 6.82 23.40
N ALA A 11 -13.48 5.63 22.94
CA ALA A 11 -12.81 4.94 21.84
C ALA A 11 -12.90 5.68 20.50
N ARG A 12 -13.99 6.40 20.24
CA ARG A 12 -14.15 7.24 19.03
C ARG A 12 -13.25 8.46 19.05
N VAL A 13 -13.17 9.17 20.19
CA VAL A 13 -12.32 10.35 20.35
C VAL A 13 -10.85 9.99 20.18
N ALA A 14 -10.40 8.87 20.78
CA ALA A 14 -9.02 8.40 20.65
C ALA A 14 -8.62 8.05 19.20
N ASN A 15 -9.59 7.62 18.37
CA ASN A 15 -9.34 7.26 16.97
C ASN A 15 -9.28 8.52 16.07
N GLU A 16 -10.08 9.54 16.35
CA GLU A 16 -9.98 10.83 15.66
C GLU A 16 -8.65 11.55 15.94
N ASP A 17 -8.19 11.53 17.20
CA ASP A 17 -6.90 12.13 17.56
C ASP A 17 -5.71 11.41 16.89
N ALA A 18 -5.79 10.08 16.76
CA ALA A 18 -4.77 9.30 16.05
C ALA A 18 -4.77 9.58 14.53
N LEU A 19 -5.93 9.74 13.90
CA LEU A 19 -6.05 10.12 12.48
C LEU A 19 -5.54 11.55 12.23
N ALA A 20 -5.82 12.49 13.14
CA ALA A 20 -5.30 13.86 13.06
C ALA A 20 -3.77 13.92 13.13
N ALA A 21 -3.15 13.09 13.99
CA ALA A 21 -1.69 12.98 14.10
C ALA A 21 -1.01 12.37 12.87
N THR A 22 -1.70 11.49 12.11
CA THR A 22 -1.17 10.94 10.86
C THR A 22 -1.22 11.93 9.69
N ARG A 23 -2.24 12.79 9.63
CA ARG A 23 -2.37 13.85 8.60
C ARG A 23 -1.31 14.96 8.71
N THR A 24 -0.83 15.26 9.91
CA THR A 24 0.24 16.27 10.09
C THR A 24 1.61 15.76 9.69
N ARG A 25 1.83 14.43 9.68
CA ARG A 25 3.11 13.81 9.30
C ARG A 25 3.35 13.78 7.78
N GLU A 26 2.31 13.69 6.97
CA GLU A 26 2.44 13.71 5.50
C GLU A 26 2.74 15.11 4.91
N ARG A 27 2.50 16.19 5.67
CA ARG A 27 2.78 17.56 5.22
C ARG A 27 4.25 17.98 5.32
N ALA A 28 5.10 17.16 5.95
CA ALA A 28 6.50 17.49 6.25
C ALA A 28 7.53 16.95 5.23
N HIS A 29 7.10 16.18 4.21
CA HIS A 29 7.98 15.61 3.18
C HIS A 29 7.81 16.29 1.81
N GLY A 30 7.77 17.62 1.79
CA GLY A 30 7.96 18.43 0.59
C GLY A 30 9.30 19.15 0.68
N THR A 31 10.40 18.49 0.33
CA THR A 31 11.72 19.13 0.24
C THR A 31 11.94 19.64 -1.18
N ASP A 32 12.15 20.95 -1.26
CA ASP A 32 12.59 21.72 -2.40
C ASP A 32 13.78 21.10 -3.14
N GLU A 33 13.70 20.99 -4.46
CA GLU A 33 14.87 20.85 -5.32
C GLU A 33 14.86 22.01 -6.32
N SER A 34 15.53 23.09 -5.92
CA SER A 34 15.88 24.22 -6.76
C SER A 34 17.31 24.02 -7.26
N THR A 35 17.49 23.91 -8.58
CA THR A 35 18.80 24.10 -9.22
C THR A 35 18.58 24.66 -10.62
N SER A 36 18.30 25.96 -10.69
CA SER A 36 18.42 26.74 -11.92
C SER A 36 19.89 27.12 -12.12
N HIS A 37 20.56 26.46 -13.06
CA HIS A 37 21.89 26.87 -13.53
C HIS A 37 21.76 28.16 -14.33
N GLY A 38 21.90 29.29 -13.64
CA GLY A 38 22.11 30.60 -14.26
C GLY A 38 23.45 30.65 -14.98
N ARG A 39 23.46 30.39 -16.29
CA ARG A 39 24.58 30.72 -17.17
C ARG A 39 24.63 32.24 -17.33
N ALA A 40 25.50 32.89 -16.57
CA ALA A 40 25.90 34.26 -16.85
C ALA A 40 26.74 34.29 -18.13
N VAL A 41 26.15 34.76 -19.23
CA VAL A 41 26.90 35.13 -20.43
C VAL A 41 27.49 36.51 -20.17
N GLY A 42 28.76 36.54 -19.75
CA GLY A 42 29.53 37.78 -19.63
C GLY A 42 29.75 38.38 -21.01
N CYS A 43 28.96 39.39 -21.35
CA CYS A 43 29.17 40.22 -22.53
C CYS A 43 30.18 41.32 -22.15
N CYS A 44 31.47 41.07 -22.37
CA CYS A 44 32.49 42.12 -22.30
C CYS A 44 32.54 42.83 -23.65
N THR A 45 31.72 43.88 -23.78
CA THR A 45 31.86 44.88 -24.84
C THR A 45 33.14 45.68 -24.61
N SER A 46 34.20 45.37 -25.35
CA SER A 46 35.33 46.28 -25.52
C SER A 46 35.15 47.01 -26.85
N SER A 47 34.58 48.21 -26.77
CA SER A 47 34.68 49.21 -27.82
C SER A 47 36.06 49.84 -27.79
N SER A 48 36.84 49.66 -28.87
CA SER A 48 37.52 50.76 -29.58
C SER A 48 38.26 50.24 -30.82
N PRO A 49 38.20 50.97 -31.95
CA PRO A 49 38.76 50.56 -33.23
C PRO A 49 40.22 51.02 -33.37
N GLY A 50 41.08 50.14 -33.90
CA GLY A 50 42.43 50.48 -34.34
C GLY A 50 42.64 50.01 -35.77
N GLU A 51 42.93 50.95 -36.66
CA GLU A 51 43.15 50.80 -38.10
C GLU A 51 44.38 49.94 -38.48
N PRO A 52 44.46 49.48 -39.75
CA PRO A 52 45.17 48.27 -40.13
C PRO A 52 46.64 48.53 -40.44
N LYS A 53 47.53 47.64 -39.99
CA LYS A 53 48.88 47.55 -40.52
C LYS A 53 49.04 46.23 -41.28
N GLN A 54 49.08 46.36 -42.60
CA GLN A 54 49.53 45.32 -43.51
C GLN A 54 50.96 44.93 -43.13
N PHE A 55 51.15 43.69 -42.71
CA PHE A 55 52.45 43.02 -42.82
C PHE A 55 52.26 41.84 -43.77
N ALA A 56 52.46 42.11 -45.05
CA ALA A 56 52.74 41.08 -46.03
C ALA A 56 54.16 40.57 -45.75
N GLY A 57 54.27 39.30 -45.40
CA GLY A 57 55.56 38.65 -45.21
C GLY A 57 55.34 37.19 -44.87
N MET A 58 55.19 36.34 -45.89
CA MET A 58 55.29 34.89 -45.69
C MET A 58 56.55 34.39 -46.39
N ALA A 59 57.54 34.08 -45.56
CA ALA A 59 58.73 33.34 -45.92
C ALA A 59 58.32 31.91 -46.32
N SER A 60 58.78 31.46 -47.49
CA SER A 60 58.70 30.07 -47.90
C SER A 60 59.76 29.27 -47.14
N SER A 61 59.36 28.59 -46.07
CA SER A 61 60.16 27.54 -45.44
C SER A 61 59.53 26.20 -45.83
N GLY A 62 60.28 25.39 -46.57
CA GLY A 62 59.82 24.35 -47.50
C GLY A 62 59.03 23.14 -47.00
N ASP A 63 58.33 23.20 -45.85
CA ASP A 63 57.47 22.11 -45.34
C ASP A 63 56.10 22.56 -44.80
N ILE A 64 55.78 23.87 -44.79
CA ILE A 64 54.53 24.38 -44.20
C ILE A 64 53.56 24.84 -45.31
N GLN A 65 52.42 24.17 -45.45
CA GLN A 65 51.32 24.56 -46.35
C GLN A 65 50.16 25.13 -45.55
N VAL A 66 49.74 26.36 -45.86
CA VAL A 66 48.59 27.00 -45.21
C VAL A 66 47.45 27.11 -46.22
N LYS A 67 46.32 26.46 -45.95
CA LYS A 67 45.09 26.55 -46.72
C LYS A 67 44.12 27.48 -46.01
N GLU A 68 43.86 28.65 -46.59
CA GLU A 68 42.87 29.57 -46.03
C GLU A 68 41.46 29.01 -46.21
N LEU A 69 40.65 29.02 -45.14
CA LEU A 69 39.27 28.53 -45.14
C LEU A 69 38.29 29.69 -45.29
N ASP A 70 38.30 30.62 -44.33
CA ASP A 70 37.29 31.67 -44.24
C ASP A 70 37.91 32.95 -43.66
N LYS A 71 37.55 34.09 -44.24
CA LYS A 71 37.85 35.41 -43.68
C LYS A 71 36.54 36.13 -43.40
N ARG A 72 36.31 36.49 -42.13
CA ARG A 72 35.15 37.26 -41.67
C ARG A 72 35.62 38.52 -40.96
N ALA A 73 34.74 39.50 -40.77
CA ALA A 73 35.05 40.71 -40.02
C ALA A 73 35.54 40.43 -38.58
N SER A 74 35.16 39.27 -38.02
CA SER A 74 35.56 38.82 -36.69
C SER A 74 36.89 38.05 -36.64
N GLY A 75 37.52 37.72 -37.79
CA GLY A 75 38.79 36.98 -37.81
C GLY A 75 39.04 36.18 -39.08
N GLN A 76 40.18 35.49 -39.11
CA GLN A 76 40.60 34.65 -40.24
C GLN A 76 40.84 33.21 -39.76
N ALA A 77 40.37 32.25 -40.54
CA ALA A 77 40.53 30.82 -40.30
C ALA A 77 41.35 30.20 -41.44
N PHE A 78 42.36 29.41 -41.10
CA PHE A 78 43.21 28.68 -42.02
C PHE A 78 43.63 27.34 -41.43
N GLU A 79 43.86 26.36 -42.29
CA GLU A 79 44.38 25.04 -41.97
C GLU A 79 45.88 25.01 -42.29
N VAL A 80 46.72 24.59 -41.34
CA VAL A 80 48.16 24.47 -41.55
C VAL A 80 48.53 22.99 -41.61
N LEU A 81 49.08 22.59 -42.74
CA LEU A 81 49.60 21.25 -43.03
C LEU A 81 51.13 21.33 -43.02
N LEU A 82 51.75 20.71 -42.01
CA LEU A 82 53.20 20.79 -41.77
C LEU A 82 54.00 19.71 -42.53
N SER A 83 53.37 18.89 -43.38
CA SER A 83 54.02 17.90 -44.29
C SER A 83 53.02 17.39 -45.35
N PRO A 84 53.39 17.23 -46.64
CA PRO A 84 52.53 16.59 -47.63
C PRO A 84 52.77 15.08 -47.66
N GLY A 85 51.90 14.31 -47.00
CA GLY A 85 51.74 12.88 -47.28
C GLY A 85 52.32 11.92 -46.24
N GLY A 86 51.56 11.70 -45.16
CA GLY A 86 51.35 10.35 -44.66
C GLY A 86 49.97 9.92 -45.11
N THR A 87 49.88 8.95 -46.02
CA THR A 87 48.66 8.18 -46.22
C THR A 87 48.36 7.45 -44.91
N ASP A 88 47.60 8.08 -44.02
CA ASP A 88 46.86 7.33 -43.01
C ASP A 88 45.44 7.21 -43.55
N PRO A 89 45.05 6.03 -44.09
CA PRO A 89 43.67 5.82 -44.45
C PRO A 89 42.88 5.99 -43.17
N LYS A 90 42.17 7.12 -43.09
CA LYS A 90 40.98 7.34 -42.27
C LYS A 90 41.08 6.49 -41.00
N ALA A 91 41.71 7.02 -39.96
CA ALA A 91 41.51 6.49 -38.63
C ALA A 91 39.99 6.42 -38.43
N GLU A 92 39.43 5.23 -38.68
CA GLU A 92 38.08 4.86 -38.39
C GLU A 92 38.07 4.79 -36.88
N PHE A 93 38.03 5.95 -36.26
CA PHE A 93 37.50 6.06 -34.94
C PHE A 93 36.07 5.52 -35.08
N PRO A 94 35.73 4.36 -34.51
CA PRO A 94 34.35 3.91 -34.53
C PRO A 94 33.62 4.71 -33.43
N LEU A 95 33.66 6.04 -33.54
CA LEU A 95 32.80 6.97 -32.82
C LEU A 95 31.65 7.44 -33.70
N SER A 96 31.27 6.67 -34.73
CA SER A 96 29.84 6.61 -35.00
C SER A 96 29.26 5.84 -33.82
N THR A 97 28.75 6.57 -32.82
CA THR A 97 27.55 6.11 -32.14
C THR A 97 26.64 5.54 -33.22
N PRO A 98 26.15 4.29 -33.08
CA PRO A 98 25.32 3.69 -34.13
C PRO A 98 24.24 4.71 -34.43
N LYS A 99 24.12 5.14 -35.70
CA LYS A 99 23.10 6.13 -36.12
C LYS A 99 21.77 5.58 -35.62
N LYS A 100 21.33 6.06 -34.46
CA LYS A 100 20.08 5.60 -33.86
C LYS A 100 19.05 6.10 -34.84
N LYS A 101 18.36 5.16 -35.49
CA LYS A 101 17.14 5.47 -36.23
C LYS A 101 16.30 6.31 -35.28
N ASP A 102 15.91 7.51 -35.70
CA ASP A 102 15.20 8.44 -34.84
C ASP A 102 14.03 7.71 -34.20
N VAL A 103 14.07 7.60 -32.87
CA VAL A 103 13.02 6.94 -32.11
C VAL A 103 11.74 7.71 -32.42
N SER A 104 10.76 7.04 -33.04
CA SER A 104 9.54 7.72 -33.46
C SER A 104 8.83 8.31 -32.23
N LEU A 105 8.07 9.38 -32.44
CA LEU A 105 7.31 10.03 -31.36
C LEU A 105 6.47 9.02 -30.58
N GLU A 106 5.89 8.04 -31.29
CA GLU A 106 5.09 6.97 -30.70
C GLU A 106 5.92 6.04 -29.79
N GLU A 107 7.15 5.69 -30.16
CA GLU A 107 7.99 4.84 -29.33
C GLU A 107 8.54 5.59 -28.10
N ILE A 108 8.74 6.90 -28.18
CA ILE A 108 9.07 7.76 -27.03
C ILE A 108 7.89 7.80 -26.05
N GLN A 109 6.68 8.07 -26.56
CA GLN A 109 5.45 8.08 -25.75
C GLN A 109 5.23 6.73 -25.07
N ARG A 110 5.34 5.63 -25.81
CA ARG A 110 5.19 4.27 -25.25
C ARG A 110 6.17 3.98 -24.10
N LYS A 111 7.40 4.51 -24.16
CA LYS A 111 8.39 4.34 -23.08
C LYS A 111 8.07 5.19 -21.85
N LEU A 112 7.54 6.40 -22.04
CA LEU A 112 7.06 7.25 -20.95
C LEU A 112 5.84 6.62 -20.27
N ASP A 113 4.86 6.17 -21.06
CA ASP A 113 3.65 5.51 -20.56
C ASP A 113 4.02 4.23 -19.79
N ALA A 114 4.93 3.41 -20.32
CA ALA A 114 5.40 2.21 -19.61
C ALA A 114 6.12 2.53 -18.29
N ALA A 115 6.81 3.65 -18.18
CA ALA A 115 7.41 4.09 -16.92
C ALA A 115 6.35 4.59 -15.94
N GLU A 116 5.34 5.31 -16.43
CA GLU A 116 4.20 5.75 -15.65
C GLU A 116 3.34 4.60 -15.14
N GLU A 117 3.07 3.58 -15.96
CA GLU A 117 2.35 2.38 -15.54
C GLU A 117 3.10 1.61 -14.45
N ARG A 118 4.44 1.50 -14.53
CA ARG A 118 5.22 0.90 -13.44
C ARG A 118 5.10 1.70 -12.14
N ARG A 119 5.11 3.03 -12.22
CA ARG A 119 4.91 3.91 -11.05
C ARG A 119 3.53 3.69 -10.43
N LYS A 120 2.47 3.74 -11.25
CA LYS A 120 1.08 3.54 -10.82
C LYS A 120 0.86 2.14 -10.26
N SER A 121 1.40 1.10 -10.89
CA SER A 121 1.30 -0.27 -10.43
C SER A 121 1.94 -0.45 -9.04
N HIS A 122 3.12 0.15 -8.83
CA HIS A 122 3.78 0.07 -7.53
C HIS A 122 3.00 0.81 -6.45
N GLU A 123 2.50 2.01 -6.76
CA GLU A 123 1.65 2.78 -5.85
C GLU A 123 0.37 2.01 -5.49
N ALA A 124 -0.30 1.41 -6.48
CA ALA A 124 -1.50 0.61 -6.27
C ALA A 124 -1.23 -0.62 -5.39
N GLU A 125 -0.09 -1.30 -5.57
CA GLU A 125 0.32 -2.44 -4.75
C GLU A 125 0.57 -2.02 -3.29
N VAL A 126 1.26 -0.89 -3.09
CA VAL A 126 1.47 -0.33 -1.74
C VAL A 126 0.13 0.02 -1.08
N LEU A 127 -0.78 0.70 -1.81
CA LEU A 127 -2.10 1.04 -1.29
C LEU A 127 -2.93 -0.22 -0.95
N LYS A 128 -2.86 -1.26 -1.77
CA LYS A 128 -3.52 -2.54 -1.52
C LYS A 128 -3.01 -3.17 -0.21
N HIS A 129 -1.70 -3.26 -0.02
CA HIS A 129 -1.14 -3.80 1.22
C HIS A 129 -1.47 -2.95 2.45
N LEU A 130 -1.56 -1.63 2.30
CA LEU A 130 -2.02 -0.76 3.38
C LEU A 130 -3.49 -1.02 3.71
N ALA A 131 -4.35 -1.18 2.71
CA ALA A 131 -5.76 -1.52 2.91
C ALA A 131 -5.93 -2.89 3.59
N GLU A 132 -5.20 -3.91 3.14
CA GLU A 132 -5.18 -5.25 3.75
C GLU A 132 -4.79 -5.19 5.23
N LYS A 133 -3.76 -4.40 5.61
CA LYS A 133 -3.38 -4.23 7.01
C LYS A 133 -4.48 -3.56 7.85
N ARG A 134 -5.14 -2.54 7.30
CA ARG A 134 -6.27 -1.86 7.98
C ARG A 134 -7.47 -2.78 8.16
N GLU A 135 -7.73 -3.65 7.19
CA GLU A 135 -8.78 -4.65 7.31
C GLU A 135 -8.44 -5.70 8.38
N HIS A 136 -7.22 -6.20 8.39
CA HIS A 136 -6.76 -7.16 9.40
C HIS A 136 -6.82 -6.59 10.83
N GLU A 137 -6.40 -5.33 11.03
CA GLU A 137 -6.52 -4.65 12.33
C GLU A 137 -7.97 -4.62 12.83
N LYS A 138 -8.93 -4.35 11.94
CA LYS A 138 -10.36 -4.36 12.29
C LYS A 138 -10.84 -5.77 12.59
N GLU A 139 -10.45 -6.75 11.80
CA GLU A 139 -10.80 -8.16 12.01
C GLU A 139 -10.31 -8.66 13.38
N VAL A 140 -9.07 -8.36 13.75
CA VAL A 140 -8.51 -8.74 15.05
C VAL A 140 -9.29 -8.11 16.20
N GLN A 141 -9.62 -6.81 16.10
CA GLN A 141 -10.43 -6.13 17.12
C GLN A 141 -11.83 -6.73 17.22
N GLN A 142 -12.48 -6.95 16.07
CA GLN A 142 -13.81 -7.55 16.01
C GLN A 142 -13.81 -8.96 16.62
N LYS A 143 -12.82 -9.79 16.27
CA LYS A 143 -12.68 -11.15 16.79
C LYS A 143 -12.52 -11.16 18.31
N ALA A 144 -11.72 -10.26 18.88
CA ALA A 144 -11.58 -10.14 20.32
C ALA A 144 -12.92 -9.80 21.02
N LEU A 145 -13.71 -8.90 20.42
CA LEU A 145 -15.05 -8.56 20.93
C LEU A 145 -16.03 -9.73 20.81
N GLU A 146 -16.02 -10.44 19.68
CA GLU A 146 -16.85 -11.60 19.44
C GLU A 146 -16.54 -12.75 20.40
N GLU A 147 -15.25 -13.04 20.63
CA GLU A 147 -14.83 -14.05 21.59
C GLU A 147 -15.26 -13.71 23.02
N SER A 148 -15.14 -12.44 23.42
CA SER A 148 -15.64 -11.96 24.71
C SER A 148 -17.16 -12.14 24.84
N SER A 149 -17.92 -11.80 23.79
CA SER A 149 -19.37 -12.00 23.76
C SER A 149 -19.73 -13.50 23.82
N ASN A 150 -19.02 -14.32 23.05
CA ASN A 150 -19.26 -15.76 22.96
C ASN A 150 -18.97 -16.46 24.29
N PHE A 151 -17.95 -16.05 25.04
CA PHE A 151 -17.69 -16.59 26.37
C PHE A 151 -18.88 -16.39 27.32
N SER A 152 -19.43 -15.17 27.35
CA SER A 152 -20.62 -14.87 28.16
C SER A 152 -21.83 -15.70 27.74
N LYS A 153 -22.11 -15.78 26.43
CA LYS A 153 -23.23 -16.56 25.90
C LYS A 153 -23.11 -18.05 26.23
N MET A 154 -21.93 -18.63 26.03
CA MET A 154 -21.69 -20.05 26.36
C MET A 154 -21.81 -20.32 27.85
N ALA A 155 -21.35 -19.40 28.71
CA ALA A 155 -21.49 -19.53 30.15
C ALA A 155 -22.97 -19.48 30.59
N GLU A 156 -23.73 -18.55 30.03
CA GLU A 156 -25.17 -18.40 30.27
C GLU A 156 -25.94 -19.63 29.80
N GLU A 157 -25.69 -20.11 28.59
CA GLU A 157 -26.36 -21.29 28.03
C GLU A 157 -26.09 -22.54 28.88
N LYS A 158 -24.83 -22.77 29.29
CA LYS A 158 -24.46 -23.87 30.18
C LYS A 158 -25.15 -23.78 31.54
N LEU A 159 -25.29 -22.57 32.09
CA LEU A 159 -26.01 -22.38 33.35
C LEU A 159 -27.50 -22.71 33.18
N ASN A 160 -28.13 -22.19 32.13
CA ASN A 160 -29.54 -22.43 31.84
C ASN A 160 -29.83 -23.92 31.63
N GLN A 161 -28.98 -24.63 30.88
CA GLN A 161 -29.08 -26.08 30.70
C GLN A 161 -29.01 -26.83 32.04
N LYS A 162 -28.09 -26.45 32.94
CA LYS A 162 -27.98 -27.07 34.28
C LYS A 162 -29.22 -26.79 35.14
N MET A 163 -29.78 -25.58 35.06
CA MET A 163 -30.96 -25.20 35.83
C MET A 163 -32.21 -25.94 35.36
N GLU A 164 -32.44 -26.05 34.05
CA GLU A 164 -33.56 -26.82 33.52
C GLU A 164 -33.40 -28.32 33.79
N ALA A 165 -32.20 -28.88 33.58
CA ALA A 165 -31.94 -30.27 33.93
C ALA A 165 -32.18 -30.55 35.43
N ASN A 166 -31.80 -29.63 36.32
CA ASN A 166 -32.06 -29.78 37.75
C ASN A 166 -33.57 -29.78 38.06
N LYS A 167 -34.30 -28.85 37.45
CA LYS A 167 -35.75 -28.70 37.59
C LYS A 167 -36.51 -29.92 37.08
N GLU A 168 -36.14 -30.43 35.91
CA GLU A 168 -36.68 -31.66 35.33
C GLU A 168 -36.39 -32.87 36.21
N ASN A 169 -35.15 -33.02 36.71
CA ASN A 169 -34.80 -34.11 37.62
C ASN A 169 -35.61 -34.07 38.92
N ARG A 170 -35.80 -32.88 39.50
CA ARG A 170 -36.64 -32.71 40.69
C ARG A 170 -38.09 -33.07 40.38
N SER A 171 -38.62 -32.61 39.24
CA SER A 171 -39.97 -32.91 38.79
C SER A 171 -40.17 -34.41 38.58
N ALA A 172 -39.26 -35.07 37.88
CA ALA A 172 -39.28 -36.51 37.63
C ALA A 172 -39.25 -37.32 38.93
N ARG A 173 -38.41 -36.94 39.90
CA ARG A 173 -38.36 -37.59 41.21
C ARG A 173 -39.68 -37.45 41.98
N MET A 174 -40.28 -36.25 41.97
CA MET A 174 -41.58 -36.02 42.60
C MET A 174 -42.71 -36.76 41.89
N ALA A 175 -42.70 -36.79 40.56
CA ALA A 175 -43.66 -37.52 39.75
C ALA A 175 -43.61 -39.03 40.03
N ALA A 176 -42.40 -39.61 40.09
CA ALA A 176 -42.21 -41.03 40.41
C ALA A 176 -42.71 -41.37 41.82
N LEU A 177 -42.53 -40.49 42.80
CA LEU A 177 -43.08 -40.68 44.15
C LEU A 177 -44.62 -40.62 44.13
N ASN A 178 -45.20 -39.64 43.46
CA ASN A 178 -46.65 -39.51 43.33
C ASN A 178 -47.28 -40.70 42.62
N GLU A 179 -46.62 -41.26 41.61
CA GLU A 179 -47.08 -42.45 40.90
C GLU A 179 -47.12 -43.68 41.82
N LYS A 180 -46.07 -43.89 42.62
CA LYS A 180 -46.03 -44.96 43.63
C LYS A 180 -47.15 -44.83 44.67
N PHE A 181 -47.47 -43.61 45.10
CA PHE A 181 -48.60 -43.39 46.01
C PHE A 181 -49.94 -43.72 45.34
N LYS A 182 -50.17 -43.25 44.11
CA LYS A 182 -51.39 -43.58 43.34
C LYS A 182 -51.55 -45.07 43.12
N GLU A 183 -50.46 -45.80 42.86
CA GLU A 183 -50.49 -47.26 42.72
C GLU A 183 -50.88 -47.96 44.03
N LYS A 184 -50.35 -47.50 45.17
CA LYS A 184 -50.76 -48.01 46.49
C LYS A 184 -52.23 -47.74 46.78
N ASP A 185 -52.73 -46.55 46.46
CA ASP A 185 -54.15 -46.20 46.66
C ASP A 185 -55.07 -47.08 45.80
N LYS A 186 -54.72 -47.30 44.52
CA LYS A 186 -55.45 -48.23 43.65
C LYS A 186 -55.49 -49.64 44.23
N LYS A 187 -54.35 -50.15 44.72
CA LYS A 187 -54.28 -51.48 45.34
C LYS A 187 -55.16 -51.57 46.59
N LEU A 188 -55.24 -50.51 47.39
CA LEU A 188 -56.12 -50.48 48.57
C LEU A 188 -57.61 -50.53 48.16
N GLU A 189 -58.00 -49.80 47.13
CA GLU A 189 -59.36 -49.83 46.58
C GLU A 189 -59.72 -51.21 46.00
N GLU A 190 -58.81 -51.84 45.26
CA GLU A 190 -58.99 -53.21 44.78
C GLU A 190 -59.18 -54.21 45.92
N VAL A 191 -58.39 -54.09 47.00
CA VAL A 191 -58.53 -54.94 48.19
C VAL A 191 -59.89 -54.74 48.86
N ARG A 192 -60.38 -53.50 48.97
CA ARG A 192 -61.73 -53.20 49.50
C ARG A 192 -62.82 -53.84 48.64
N LYS A 193 -62.76 -53.63 47.32
CA LYS A 193 -63.72 -54.20 46.37
C LYS A 193 -63.73 -55.73 46.40
N ASN A 194 -62.55 -56.36 46.42
CA ASN A 194 -62.43 -57.82 46.50
C ASN A 194 -63.00 -58.39 47.80
N LYS A 195 -62.97 -57.63 48.89
CA LYS A 195 -63.61 -58.02 50.14
C LYS A 195 -65.14 -58.02 50.01
N GLU A 196 -65.71 -56.94 49.46
CA GLU A 196 -67.15 -56.80 49.25
C GLU A 196 -67.72 -57.88 48.30
N THR A 197 -66.98 -58.24 47.25
CA THR A 197 -67.44 -59.29 46.32
C THR A 197 -67.40 -60.69 46.93
N LYS A 198 -66.44 -60.97 47.82
CA LYS A 198 -66.38 -62.27 48.53
C LYS A 198 -67.46 -62.40 49.59
N GLU A 199 -67.76 -61.32 50.33
CA GLU A 199 -68.85 -61.29 51.31
C GLU A 199 -70.24 -61.40 50.65
N GLY A 200 -70.37 -61.05 49.36
CA GLY A 200 -71.59 -61.23 48.57
C GLY A 200 -71.78 -62.61 47.93
N GLU A 201 -70.73 -63.43 47.82
CA GLU A 201 -70.80 -64.80 47.27
C GLU A 201 -71.08 -65.86 48.36
N GLU A 202 -70.87 -65.53 49.64
CA GLU A 202 -71.09 -66.43 50.78
C GLU A 202 -72.45 -66.25 51.49
N ASN A 203 -73.39 -65.50 50.90
CA ASN A 203 -74.71 -65.23 51.48
C ASN A 203 -75.86 -65.65 50.56
#